data_AF-A0A2G2FCE2-F1
#
_entry.id   AF-A0A2G2FCE2-F1
#
_cell.length_a   1.000
_cell.length_b   1.000
_cell.length_c   1.000
_cell.angle_alpha   90.00
_cell.angle_beta   90.00
_cell.angle_gamma   90.00
#
_symmetry.space_group_name_H-M   'P 1'
#
loop_
_entity.id
_entity.type
_entity.pdbx_description
1 polymer ?
#
loop_
_entity_poly.entity_id
_entity_poly.type
_entity_poly.pdbx_seq_one_letter_code
_entity_poly.pdbx_strand_id
1 'polypeptide(L)'
;MELKIINNYFENGVCSAFDLIPFNSTSHQMNNYRILKKREKNTFSFYAGINSTESFEVDTHFNGLEDIYFQLINNDSLFFNYTDIPSISDNELYYFQNGINANKPEFFQKTQFVAQQDLIGLRSKRFNVNLTNEDKEVILEIKSNSETVITKTISGIKIYSLNLSQFDNGVYQLWVNDQLQETFFMSDQEVDQNCIGVVRLNVKEVIDQYSNNLDYTINFNARNVFWQYQVVVSKSRKIQVHDMNISGIKDEKYQGPVDQEIIGGQTAQVFITSSPLQLQNKLEQNPQLQVTYSNDFSNRKNQVEIKLPNPDVEQIKKYNQGENEGSFFSSTIVYV
;
A
#
# COMPACT_ATOMS: atom_id res chain seq x y z
N MET A 1 -0.82 5.35 22.96
CA MET A 1 -0.83 5.88 21.58
C MET A 1 -1.71 5.01 20.70
N GLU A 2 -2.25 5.55 19.62
CA GLU A 2 -3.00 4.80 18.61
C GLU A 2 -2.40 5.00 17.21
N LEU A 3 -2.43 3.94 16.41
CA LEU A 3 -2.06 3.95 14.99
C LEU A 3 -3.25 3.45 14.18
N LYS A 4 -3.77 4.27 13.27
CA LYS A 4 -4.89 3.93 12.38
C LYS A 4 -4.37 3.69 10.96
N ILE A 5 -4.78 2.61 10.32
CA ILE A 5 -4.48 2.35 8.91
C ILE A 5 -5.69 2.69 8.08
N ILE A 6 -5.54 3.64 7.16
CA ILE A 6 -6.64 4.24 6.41
C ILE A 6 -6.43 4.00 4.93
N ASN A 7 -7.50 3.71 4.19
CA ASN A 7 -7.49 3.70 2.73
C ASN A 7 -8.79 4.30 2.21
N ASN A 8 -8.70 5.34 1.39
CA ASN A 8 -9.88 6.04 0.83
C ASN A 8 -10.64 5.23 -0.23
N TYR A 9 -10.21 4.00 -0.54
CA TYR A 9 -11.01 3.00 -1.25
C TYR A 9 -12.27 2.64 -0.45
N PHE A 10 -12.18 2.65 0.88
CA PHE A 10 -13.32 2.40 1.75
C PHE A 10 -14.01 3.72 2.11
N GLU A 11 -15.34 3.77 2.00
CA GLU A 11 -16.16 4.97 2.29
C GLU A 11 -15.86 5.63 3.65
N ASN A 12 -15.61 4.81 4.69
CA ASN A 12 -15.26 5.28 6.03
C ASN A 12 -13.75 5.25 6.32
N GLY A 13 -12.92 4.99 5.31
CA GLY A 13 -11.48 4.86 5.41
C GLY A 13 -10.98 3.61 6.14
N VAL A 14 -11.85 2.73 6.65
CA VAL A 14 -11.45 1.61 7.52
C VAL A 14 -10.75 0.51 6.72
N CYS A 15 -9.41 0.50 6.75
CA CYS A 15 -8.59 -0.54 6.12
C CYS A 15 -8.22 -1.62 7.16
N SER A 16 -9.06 -2.65 7.28
CA SER A 16 -8.89 -3.74 8.25
C SER A 16 -8.13 -4.96 7.71
N ALA A 17 -7.47 -4.83 6.56
CA ALA A 17 -6.68 -5.92 5.97
C ALA A 17 -5.38 -6.22 6.72
N PHE A 18 -4.94 -5.31 7.61
CA PHE A 18 -3.61 -5.34 8.17
C PHE A 18 -3.51 -5.95 9.56
N ASP A 19 -2.40 -6.62 9.83
CA ASP A 19 -1.91 -6.96 11.16
C ASP A 19 -0.53 -6.37 11.42
N LEU A 20 -0.20 -6.18 12.69
CA LEU A 20 1.14 -5.79 13.13
C LEU A 20 1.75 -6.96 13.91
N ILE A 21 2.82 -7.57 13.42
CA ILE A 21 3.51 -8.66 14.14
C ILE A 21 4.84 -8.10 14.68
N PRO A 22 5.06 -8.11 16.01
CA PRO A 22 6.31 -7.62 16.56
C PRO A 22 7.49 -8.47 16.09
N PHE A 23 8.63 -7.84 15.80
CA PHE A 23 9.88 -8.58 15.65
C PHE A 23 10.27 -9.25 16.98
N ASN A 24 11.18 -10.23 16.95
CA ASN A 24 11.60 -10.98 18.14
C ASN A 24 12.16 -10.05 19.23
N SER A 25 13.06 -9.13 18.89
CA SER A 25 13.61 -8.13 19.82
C SER A 25 12.50 -7.25 20.43
N THR A 26 11.57 -6.80 19.59
CA THR A 26 10.40 -6.02 20.02
C THR A 26 9.48 -6.81 20.94
N SER A 27 9.26 -8.09 20.69
CA SER A 27 8.46 -8.95 21.58
C SER A 27 9.11 -9.05 22.97
N HIS A 28 10.43 -9.18 23.03
CA HIS A 28 11.16 -9.17 24.29
C HIS A 28 11.05 -7.82 25.01
N GLN A 29 11.25 -6.71 24.30
CA GLN A 29 11.11 -5.37 24.85
C GLN A 29 9.70 -5.12 25.37
N MET A 30 8.67 -5.42 24.57
CA MET A 30 7.28 -5.26 24.99
C MET A 30 6.96 -6.06 26.27
N ASN A 31 7.46 -7.28 26.39
CA ASN A 31 7.29 -8.07 27.62
C ASN A 31 8.02 -7.45 28.82
N ASN A 32 9.28 -7.04 28.65
CA ASN A 32 10.10 -6.46 29.71
C ASN A 32 9.52 -5.14 30.24
N TYR A 33 8.97 -4.32 29.35
CA TYR A 33 8.38 -3.02 29.67
C TYR A 33 6.84 -3.06 29.80
N ARG A 34 6.24 -4.26 29.86
CA ARG A 34 4.79 -4.47 30.02
C ARG A 34 3.94 -3.71 29.01
N ILE A 35 4.43 -3.58 27.78
CA ILE A 35 3.71 -2.95 26.68
C ILE A 35 2.75 -3.96 26.08
N LEU A 36 1.47 -3.59 26.05
CA LEU A 36 0.38 -4.36 25.47
C LEU A 36 -0.05 -3.69 24.17
N LYS A 37 -0.32 -4.51 23.16
CA LYS A 37 -0.91 -4.09 21.90
C LYS A 37 -2.31 -4.68 21.77
N LYS A 38 -3.29 -3.84 21.44
CA LYS A 38 -4.66 -4.24 21.10
C LYS A 38 -4.95 -3.82 19.66
N ARG A 39 -5.69 -4.65 18.93
CA ARG A 39 -6.22 -4.33 17.61
C ARG A 39 -7.74 -4.22 17.66
N GLU A 40 -8.28 -3.18 17.06
CA GLU A 40 -9.72 -3.02 16.81
C GLU A 40 -9.92 -2.52 15.37
N LYS A 41 -10.36 -3.41 14.47
CA LYS A 41 -10.45 -3.18 13.02
C LYS A 41 -9.12 -2.70 12.41
N ASN A 42 -9.02 -1.41 12.10
CA ASN A 42 -7.86 -0.75 11.50
C ASN A 42 -7.04 0.08 12.51
N THR A 43 -7.43 0.06 13.78
CA THR A 43 -6.73 0.77 14.85
C THR A 43 -5.89 -0.20 15.67
N PHE A 44 -4.63 0.17 15.88
CA PHE A 44 -3.69 -0.52 16.77
C PHE A 44 -3.38 0.40 17.94
N SER A 45 -3.73 -0.03 19.13
CA SER A 45 -3.52 0.75 20.35
C SER A 45 -2.43 0.10 21.20
N PHE A 46 -1.51 0.93 21.67
CA PHE A 46 -0.38 0.51 22.51
C PHE A 46 -0.51 1.13 23.90
N TYR A 47 -0.41 0.30 24.92
CA TYR A 47 -0.59 0.65 26.33
C TYR A 47 0.55 0.09 27.16
N ALA A 48 0.88 0.74 28.27
CA ALA A 48 1.80 0.18 29.25
C ALA A 48 1.04 -0.24 30.51
N GLY A 49 1.34 -1.45 30.98
CA GLY A 49 0.75 -2.00 32.20
C GLY A 49 1.35 -1.37 33.45
N ILE A 50 0.63 -0.40 34.03
CA ILE A 50 1.02 0.27 35.28
C ILE A 50 0.41 -0.43 36.50
N ASN A 51 1.16 -0.52 37.60
CA ASN A 51 0.63 -0.94 38.89
C ASN A 51 -0.05 0.26 39.56
N SER A 52 -1.34 0.17 39.87
CA SER A 52 -2.10 1.26 40.48
C SER A 52 -1.62 1.68 41.87
N THR A 53 -0.78 0.88 42.52
CA THR A 53 -0.22 1.18 43.86
C THR A 53 1.17 1.81 43.82
N GLU A 54 1.80 1.94 42.65
CA GLU A 54 3.15 2.49 42.49
C GLU A 54 3.09 3.83 41.77
N SER A 55 3.97 4.76 42.14
CA SER A 55 4.16 6.00 41.39
C SER A 55 4.74 5.67 40.01
N PHE A 56 4.09 6.15 38.95
CA PHE A 56 4.52 5.92 37.57
C PHE A 56 5.19 7.17 37.00
N GLU A 57 6.50 7.11 36.83
CA GLU A 57 7.30 8.14 36.16
C GLU A 57 7.71 7.60 34.79
N VAL A 58 7.15 8.17 33.72
CA VAL A 58 7.28 7.68 32.32
C VAL A 58 8.75 7.51 31.94
N ASP A 59 9.57 8.54 32.13
CA ASP A 59 10.99 8.54 31.74
C ASP A 59 11.79 7.47 32.48
N THR A 60 11.46 7.23 33.74
CA THR A 60 12.13 6.20 34.54
C THR A 60 11.67 4.79 34.14
N HIS A 61 10.37 4.64 33.90
CA HIS A 61 9.77 3.34 33.56
C HIS A 61 10.27 2.81 32.22
N PHE A 62 10.42 3.69 31.23
CA PHE A 62 10.89 3.32 29.89
C PHE A 62 12.37 3.60 29.65
N ASN A 63 13.15 3.83 30.71
CA ASN A 63 14.59 4.02 30.57
C ASN A 63 15.23 2.77 29.93
N GLY A 64 16.02 2.99 28.87
CA GLY A 64 16.65 1.91 28.09
C GLY A 64 15.72 1.19 27.10
N LEU A 65 14.45 1.60 26.97
CA LEU A 65 13.58 1.09 25.92
C LEU A 65 14.01 1.72 24.59
N GLU A 66 14.49 0.88 23.68
CA GLU A 66 14.82 1.28 22.32
C GLU A 66 13.57 1.26 21.43
N ASP A 67 13.77 1.62 20.17
CA ASP A 67 12.68 1.60 19.20
C ASP A 67 12.17 0.19 18.95
N ILE A 68 10.85 0.09 18.81
CA ILE A 68 10.16 -1.17 18.56
C ILE A 68 9.69 -1.24 17.12
N TYR A 69 9.81 -2.42 16.53
CA TYR A 69 9.55 -2.69 15.13
C TYR A 69 8.47 -3.75 14.99
N PHE A 70 7.58 -3.56 14.02
CA PHE A 70 6.53 -4.49 13.67
C PHE A 70 6.55 -4.76 12.16
N GLN A 71 6.37 -6.00 11.78
CA GLN A 71 6.00 -6.36 10.42
C GLN A 71 4.55 -5.92 10.17
N LEU A 72 4.30 -5.25 9.05
CA LEU A 72 2.97 -4.88 8.57
C LEU A 72 2.48 -5.96 7.61
N ILE A 73 1.63 -6.84 8.12
CA ILE A 73 1.13 -8.00 7.41
C ILE A 73 -0.15 -7.65 6.67
N ASN A 74 -0.18 -7.86 5.36
CA ASN A 74 -1.37 -7.67 4.54
C ASN A 74 -2.13 -9.01 4.36
N ASN A 75 -3.38 -9.06 4.80
CA ASN A 75 -4.24 -10.25 4.65
C ASN A 75 -5.24 -10.13 3.47
N ASP A 76 -5.18 -9.06 2.69
CA ASP A 76 -6.00 -8.87 1.49
C ASP A 76 -5.14 -9.03 0.22
N SER A 77 -5.35 -10.13 -0.51
CA SER A 77 -4.65 -10.43 -1.76
C SER A 77 -4.93 -9.42 -2.88
N LEU A 78 -6.02 -8.65 -2.79
CA LEU A 78 -6.42 -7.64 -3.77
C LEU A 78 -5.96 -6.23 -3.39
N PHE A 79 -5.29 -6.06 -2.24
CA PHE A 79 -4.87 -4.75 -1.73
C PHE A 79 -4.16 -3.88 -2.78
N PHE A 80 -3.18 -4.44 -3.50
CA PHE A 80 -2.41 -3.73 -4.52
C PHE A 80 -3.22 -3.41 -5.79
N ASN A 81 -4.33 -4.12 -6.03
CA ASN A 81 -5.22 -3.84 -7.14
C ASN A 81 -5.92 -2.51 -6.93
N TYR A 82 -6.54 -2.31 -5.75
CA TYR A 82 -7.31 -1.10 -5.47
C TYR A 82 -6.51 0.03 -4.83
N THR A 83 -5.25 -0.19 -4.43
CA THR A 83 -4.39 0.84 -3.82
C THR A 83 -3.39 1.40 -4.80
N ASP A 84 -3.17 2.71 -4.77
CA ASP A 84 -2.26 3.47 -5.64
C ASP A 84 -0.80 3.40 -5.20
N ILE A 85 -0.30 2.18 -5.04
CA ILE A 85 1.10 1.91 -4.73
C ILE A 85 1.60 0.73 -5.59
N PRO A 86 2.91 0.64 -5.89
CA PRO A 86 3.47 -0.53 -6.55
C PRO A 86 3.45 -1.75 -5.62
N SER A 87 3.32 -2.95 -6.20
CA SER A 87 3.70 -4.17 -5.50
C SER A 87 5.20 -4.17 -5.25
N ILE A 88 5.61 -4.72 -4.12
CA ILE A 88 7.02 -4.79 -3.70
C ILE A 88 7.68 -6.08 -4.18
N SER A 89 9.00 -6.06 -4.35
CA SER A 89 9.81 -7.26 -4.51
C SER A 89 10.19 -7.87 -3.16
N ASP A 90 10.72 -9.10 -3.16
CA ASP A 90 11.15 -9.81 -1.94
C ASP A 90 12.26 -9.07 -1.14
N ASN A 91 12.93 -8.08 -1.76
CA ASN A 91 14.01 -7.30 -1.13
C ASN A 91 13.61 -5.85 -0.85
N GLU A 92 12.33 -5.51 -0.87
CA GLU A 92 11.82 -4.17 -0.61
C GLU A 92 10.69 -4.23 0.40
N LEU A 93 10.55 -3.17 1.20
CA LEU A 93 9.48 -3.01 2.17
C LEU A 93 9.06 -1.54 2.22
N TYR A 94 7.80 -1.27 2.53
CA TYR A 94 7.41 0.07 2.97
C TYR A 94 7.92 0.32 4.39
N TYR A 95 8.48 1.50 4.64
CA TYR A 95 8.98 1.87 5.96
C TYR A 95 8.17 3.01 6.55
N PHE A 96 7.61 2.74 7.73
CA PHE A 96 6.71 3.63 8.45
C PHE A 96 7.28 3.97 9.81
N GLN A 97 7.30 5.25 10.18
CA GLN A 97 7.69 5.67 11.54
C GLN A 97 7.03 6.98 11.95
N ASN A 98 6.76 7.15 13.24
CA ASN A 98 6.38 8.46 13.79
C ASN A 98 7.51 9.49 13.57
N GLY A 99 7.09 10.74 13.39
CA GLY A 99 8.01 11.87 13.20
C GLY A 99 8.71 11.92 11.84
N ILE A 100 8.47 10.96 10.93
CA ILE A 100 9.11 10.96 9.60
C ILE A 100 8.69 12.17 8.76
N ASN A 101 7.45 12.62 8.94
CA ASN A 101 6.90 13.76 8.24
C ASN A 101 6.96 14.99 9.14
N ALA A 102 7.97 15.83 8.91
CA ALA A 102 8.20 17.02 9.73
C ALA A 102 7.03 18.02 9.74
N ASN A 103 6.21 18.04 8.67
CA ASN A 103 5.08 18.96 8.55
C ASN A 103 3.78 18.38 9.14
N LYS A 104 3.69 17.05 9.19
CA LYS A 104 2.52 16.29 9.64
C LYS A 104 2.99 15.09 10.46
N PRO A 105 3.48 15.29 11.71
CA PRO A 105 4.04 14.24 12.54
C PRO A 105 3.06 13.09 12.84
N GLU A 106 1.76 13.32 12.68
CA GLU A 106 0.71 12.30 12.75
C GLU A 106 0.80 11.25 11.64
N PHE A 107 1.50 11.54 10.54
CA PHE A 107 1.67 10.64 9.40
C PHE A 107 2.94 9.79 9.55
N PHE A 108 2.76 8.48 9.44
CA PHE A 108 3.86 7.51 9.50
C PHE A 108 4.59 7.35 8.16
N GLN A 109 4.08 7.98 7.12
CA GLN A 109 4.63 8.06 5.78
C GLN A 109 5.09 9.50 5.48
N LYS A 110 5.99 9.67 4.50
CA LYS A 110 6.64 10.96 4.19
C LYS A 110 5.69 12.03 3.65
N THR A 111 4.55 11.65 3.10
CA THR A 111 3.56 12.55 2.48
C THR A 111 2.14 12.32 3.02
N GLN A 112 1.13 12.94 2.41
CA GLN A 112 -0.26 12.71 2.82
C GLN A 112 -0.67 11.24 2.66
N PHE A 113 -0.24 10.60 1.58
CA PHE A 113 -0.48 9.18 1.31
C PHE A 113 0.85 8.42 1.14
N VAL A 114 0.81 7.11 1.37
CA VAL A 114 1.92 6.19 1.10
C VAL A 114 2.24 6.19 -0.39
N ALA A 115 3.51 6.27 -0.74
CA ALA A 115 3.99 6.28 -2.12
C ALA A 115 5.33 5.56 -2.26
N GLN A 116 5.86 5.47 -3.49
CA GLN A 116 7.13 4.79 -3.78
C GLN A 116 8.32 5.30 -2.95
N GLN A 117 8.33 6.58 -2.58
CA GLN A 117 9.36 7.18 -1.74
C GLN A 117 9.42 6.62 -0.31
N ASP A 118 8.37 5.92 0.14
CA ASP A 118 8.32 5.25 1.45
C ASP A 118 8.92 3.83 1.39
N LEU A 119 9.37 3.36 0.22
CA LEU A 119 10.09 2.10 0.09
C LEU A 119 11.52 2.18 0.63
N ILE A 120 11.96 1.06 1.20
CA ILE A 120 13.31 0.83 1.67
C ILE A 120 13.77 -0.56 1.24
N GLY A 121 15.07 -0.76 1.00
CA GLY A 121 15.62 -2.09 0.77
C GLY A 121 15.55 -2.95 2.04
N LEU A 122 15.37 -4.25 1.89
CA LEU A 122 15.49 -5.24 2.96
C LEU A 122 16.81 -5.99 2.82
N ARG A 123 17.61 -6.02 3.90
CA ARG A 123 18.86 -6.79 3.95
C ARG A 123 18.88 -7.68 5.18
N SER A 124 19.42 -8.89 5.02
CA SER A 124 19.84 -9.68 6.17
C SER A 124 21.11 -9.08 6.79
N LYS A 125 21.46 -9.50 8.01
CA LYS A 125 22.71 -9.07 8.67
C LYS A 125 23.99 -9.50 7.94
N ARG A 126 23.91 -10.33 6.90
CA ARG A 126 25.06 -10.74 6.08
C ARG A 126 24.72 -10.66 4.61
N PHE A 127 25.42 -9.80 3.89
CA PHE A 127 25.17 -9.64 2.46
C PHE A 127 26.45 -9.23 1.73
N ASN A 128 26.40 -9.39 0.41
CA ASN A 128 27.50 -9.04 -0.47
C ASN A 128 27.30 -7.65 -1.05
N VAL A 129 28.37 -6.86 -1.07
CA VAL A 129 28.43 -5.54 -1.69
C VAL A 129 29.26 -5.64 -2.96
N ASN A 130 28.69 -5.21 -4.08
CA ASN A 130 29.41 -5.11 -5.35
C ASN A 130 30.22 -3.81 -5.38
N LEU A 131 31.53 -3.92 -5.56
CA LEU A 131 32.48 -2.84 -5.65
C LEU A 131 32.88 -2.64 -7.11
N THR A 132 32.76 -1.41 -7.61
CA THR A 132 32.86 -1.09 -9.04
C THR A 132 34.30 -0.90 -9.54
N ASN A 133 35.30 -0.88 -8.66
CA ASN A 133 36.71 -0.67 -9.04
C ASN A 133 37.64 -1.69 -8.37
N GLU A 134 38.11 -2.69 -9.11
CA GLU A 134 39.10 -3.68 -8.61
C GLU A 134 40.45 -3.05 -8.30
N ASP A 135 40.88 -2.09 -9.13
CA ASP A 135 42.24 -1.55 -9.08
C ASP A 135 42.40 -0.33 -8.17
N LYS A 136 41.32 0.10 -7.51
CA LYS A 136 41.33 1.26 -6.62
C LYS A 136 40.92 0.85 -5.21
N GLU A 137 41.50 1.57 -4.26
CA GLU A 137 41.04 1.54 -2.88
C GLU A 137 39.61 2.09 -2.81
N VAL A 138 38.75 1.36 -2.11
CA VAL A 138 37.36 1.69 -1.88
C VAL A 138 37.14 1.82 -0.38
N ILE A 139 36.53 2.94 0.02
CA ILE A 139 36.09 3.17 1.40
C ILE A 139 34.62 2.77 1.48
N LEU A 140 34.33 1.73 2.25
CA LEU A 140 32.98 1.30 2.58
C LEU A 140 32.62 1.79 3.98
N GLU A 141 31.49 2.47 4.11
CA GLU A 141 30.94 2.84 5.41
C GLU A 141 29.52 2.32 5.59
N ILE A 142 29.19 1.96 6.83
CA ILE A 142 27.81 1.72 7.26
C ILE A 142 27.45 2.78 8.28
N LYS A 143 26.33 3.47 8.05
CA LYS A 143 25.82 4.52 8.95
C LYS A 143 24.47 4.13 9.54
N SER A 144 24.25 4.47 10.81
CA SER A 144 22.98 4.38 11.51
C SER A 144 22.70 5.71 12.18
N ASN A 145 21.50 6.28 12.02
CA ASN A 145 21.15 7.61 12.57
C ASN A 145 22.18 8.71 12.26
N SER A 146 22.77 8.70 11.06
CA SER A 146 23.85 9.60 10.60
C SER A 146 25.23 9.37 11.23
N GLU A 147 25.39 8.40 12.12
CA GLU A 147 26.67 8.03 12.72
C GLU A 147 27.30 6.84 11.98
N THR A 148 28.59 6.93 11.66
CA THR A 148 29.33 5.81 11.06
C THR A 148 29.59 4.73 12.10
N VAL A 149 29.00 3.55 11.89
CA VAL A 149 29.17 2.37 12.77
C VAL A 149 30.23 1.39 12.26
N ILE A 150 30.52 1.42 10.94
CA ILE A 150 31.62 0.68 10.32
C ILE A 150 32.31 1.57 9.30
N THR A 151 33.64 1.49 9.26
CA THR A 151 34.46 1.93 8.14
C THR A 151 35.42 0.81 7.75
N LYS A 152 35.52 0.52 6.45
CA LYS A 152 36.46 -0.46 5.89
C LYS A 152 37.11 0.09 4.63
N THR A 153 38.43 -0.02 4.59
CA THR A 153 39.23 0.17 3.38
C THR A 153 39.40 -1.17 2.68
N ILE A 154 39.01 -1.26 1.42
CA ILE A 154 39.01 -2.49 0.62
C ILE A 154 39.70 -2.22 -0.72
N SER A 155 40.60 -3.12 -1.15
CA SER A 155 41.31 -3.00 -2.43
C SER A 155 41.40 -4.37 -3.11
N GLY A 156 41.33 -4.43 -4.44
CA GLY A 156 41.58 -5.66 -5.20
C GLY A 156 40.45 -6.68 -5.19
N ILE A 157 39.22 -6.32 -4.78
CA ILE A 157 38.09 -7.24 -4.65
C ILE A 157 36.81 -6.63 -5.27
N LYS A 158 36.11 -7.39 -6.12
CA LYS A 158 34.79 -7.00 -6.70
C LYS A 158 33.62 -7.16 -5.75
N ILE A 159 33.66 -8.17 -4.88
CA ILE A 159 32.52 -8.51 -4.02
C ILE A 159 33.02 -8.61 -2.59
N TYR A 160 32.59 -7.68 -1.75
CA TYR A 160 32.90 -7.69 -0.33
C TYR A 160 31.75 -8.29 0.47
N SER A 161 32.04 -9.32 1.27
CA SER A 161 31.05 -9.91 2.17
C SER A 161 31.02 -9.13 3.47
N LEU A 162 29.90 -8.46 3.72
CA LEU A 162 29.68 -7.65 4.90
C LEU A 162 28.94 -8.46 5.97
N ASN A 163 29.40 -8.35 7.22
CA ASN A 163 28.78 -8.98 8.38
C ASN A 163 28.44 -7.93 9.43
N LEU A 164 27.15 -7.77 9.67
CA LEU A 164 26.52 -6.83 10.61
C LEU A 164 25.83 -7.56 11.77
N SER A 165 26.19 -8.83 12.03
CA SER A 165 25.52 -9.66 13.05
C SER A 165 25.57 -9.05 14.46
N GLN A 166 26.57 -8.21 14.75
CA GLN A 166 26.75 -7.53 16.03
C GLN A 166 25.85 -6.30 16.23
N PHE A 167 25.13 -5.86 15.20
CA PHE A 167 24.26 -4.69 15.27
C PHE A 167 22.79 -5.11 15.35
N ASP A 168 21.99 -4.24 15.94
CA ASP A 168 20.56 -4.44 16.10
C ASP A 168 19.79 -4.28 14.79
N ASN A 169 18.53 -4.68 14.82
CA ASN A 169 17.63 -4.48 13.69
C ASN A 169 17.30 -2.99 13.58
N GLY A 170 17.20 -2.48 12.36
CA GLY A 170 16.96 -1.05 12.16
C GLY A 170 17.32 -0.56 10.77
N VAL A 171 17.25 0.75 10.58
CA VAL A 171 17.59 1.40 9.31
C VAL A 171 19.07 1.75 9.27
N TYR A 172 19.74 1.31 8.21
CA TYR A 172 21.15 1.58 7.94
C TYR A 172 21.33 2.17 6.55
N GLN A 173 22.47 2.81 6.35
CA GLN A 173 22.90 3.34 5.06
C GLN A 173 24.24 2.73 4.67
N LEU A 174 24.32 2.25 3.42
CA LEU A 174 25.56 1.81 2.80
C LEU A 174 26.15 2.96 1.99
N TRP A 175 27.37 3.36 2.33
CA TRP A 175 28.13 4.37 1.61
C TRP A 175 29.39 3.74 1.03
N VAL A 176 29.71 4.12 -0.20
CA VAL A 176 30.91 3.70 -0.91
C VAL A 176 31.57 4.94 -1.49
N ASN A 177 32.81 5.22 -1.09
CA ASN A 177 33.57 6.42 -1.48
C ASN A 177 32.76 7.71 -1.28
N ASP A 178 32.21 7.90 -0.08
CA ASP A 178 31.37 9.04 0.30
C ASP A 178 30.07 9.21 -0.51
N GLN A 179 29.68 8.21 -1.31
CA GLN A 179 28.41 8.19 -2.03
C GLN A 179 27.44 7.19 -1.41
N LEU A 180 26.26 7.68 -1.02
CA LEU A 180 25.15 6.84 -0.58
C LEU A 180 24.74 5.90 -1.70
N GLN A 181 24.89 4.60 -1.46
CA GLN A 181 24.47 3.56 -2.42
C GLN A 181 23.05 3.10 -2.13
N GLU A 182 22.72 2.89 -0.85
CA GLU A 182 21.46 2.29 -0.43
C GLU A 182 21.11 2.72 1.00
N THR A 183 19.82 2.92 1.25
CA THR A 183 19.25 2.93 2.61
C THR A 183 18.39 1.68 2.75
N PHE A 184 18.63 0.88 3.78
CA PHE A 184 17.99 -0.43 3.94
C PHE A 184 17.55 -0.66 5.38
N PHE A 185 16.45 -1.38 5.57
CA PHE A 185 16.09 -1.99 6.83
C PHE A 185 16.84 -3.32 6.96
N MET A 186 17.54 -3.48 8.07
CA MET A 186 18.28 -4.68 8.41
C MET A 186 17.54 -5.47 9.46
N SER A 187 17.40 -6.78 9.24
CA SER A 187 16.89 -7.70 10.24
C SER A 187 17.65 -9.04 10.23
N ASP A 188 17.72 -9.69 11.39
CA ASP A 188 18.06 -11.10 11.53
C ASP A 188 16.86 -12.04 11.42
N GLN A 189 15.66 -11.50 11.50
CA GLN A 189 14.41 -12.24 11.36
C GLN A 189 13.96 -12.20 9.91
N GLU A 190 13.57 -13.36 9.37
CA GLU A 190 12.90 -13.44 8.08
C GLU A 190 11.52 -12.78 8.18
N VAL A 191 11.16 -12.00 7.17
CA VAL A 191 9.84 -11.36 7.10
C VAL A 191 8.82 -12.33 6.53
N ASP A 192 7.58 -12.25 7.00
CA ASP A 192 6.50 -13.09 6.49
C ASP A 192 6.22 -12.78 5.01
N GLN A 193 5.78 -13.78 4.25
CA GLN A 193 5.58 -13.65 2.79
C GLN A 193 4.59 -12.55 2.39
N ASN A 194 3.62 -12.24 3.24
CA ASN A 194 2.64 -11.18 3.03
C ASN A 194 2.95 -9.91 3.85
N CYS A 195 4.17 -9.79 4.39
CA CYS A 195 4.67 -8.56 4.97
C CYS A 195 4.89 -7.53 3.86
N ILE A 196 4.20 -6.39 3.95
CA ILE A 196 4.37 -5.31 2.98
C ILE A 196 5.28 -4.19 3.48
N GLY A 197 5.62 -4.19 4.78
CA GLY A 197 6.35 -3.09 5.37
C GLY A 197 6.78 -3.32 6.80
N VAL A 198 7.54 -2.36 7.33
CA VAL A 198 7.95 -2.30 8.74
C VAL A 198 7.40 -1.01 9.34
N VAL A 199 6.75 -1.16 10.48
CA VAL A 199 6.33 -0.04 11.34
C VAL A 199 7.33 0.06 12.50
N ARG A 200 8.12 1.13 12.52
CA ARG A 200 8.94 1.53 13.67
C ARG A 200 8.14 2.50 14.53
N LEU A 201 8.12 2.25 15.84
CA LEU A 201 7.77 3.28 16.82
C LEU A 201 9.06 3.84 17.39
N ASN A 202 9.34 5.11 17.11
CA ASN A 202 10.35 5.86 17.82
C ASN A 202 9.82 6.13 19.22
N VAL A 203 10.27 5.31 20.17
CA VAL A 203 9.72 5.29 21.52
C VAL A 203 10.04 6.58 22.25
N LYS A 204 11.23 7.14 22.04
CA LYS A 204 11.63 8.41 22.65
C LYS A 204 10.64 9.51 22.29
N GLU A 205 10.25 9.63 21.02
CA GLU A 205 9.28 10.64 20.61
C GLU A 205 7.88 10.38 21.21
N VAL A 206 7.45 9.12 21.28
CA VAL A 206 6.17 8.76 21.91
C VAL A 206 6.17 9.13 23.40
N ILE A 207 7.28 8.90 24.10
CA ILE A 207 7.48 9.31 25.49
C ILE A 207 7.49 10.82 25.57
N ASP A 208 8.29 11.54 24.79
CA ASP A 208 8.40 13.01 24.85
C ASP A 208 7.04 13.70 24.61
N GLN A 209 6.12 13.05 23.89
CA GLN A 209 4.79 13.58 23.56
C GLN A 209 3.63 12.87 24.30
N TYR A 210 3.89 12.03 25.29
CA TYR A 210 2.88 11.14 25.90
C TYR A 210 1.65 11.85 26.49
N SER A 211 1.80 13.11 26.89
CA SER A 211 0.71 13.93 27.45
C SER A 211 -0.29 14.41 26.40
N ASN A 212 0.07 14.32 25.12
CA ASN A 212 -0.83 14.55 24.01
C ASN A 212 -1.49 13.22 23.63
N ASN A 213 -2.79 13.22 23.34
CA ASN A 213 -3.41 12.04 22.72
C ASN A 213 -2.82 11.86 21.32
N LEU A 214 -1.83 10.97 21.22
CA LEU A 214 -1.11 10.68 19.99
C LEU A 214 -1.92 9.73 19.10
N ASP A 215 -2.60 10.32 18.12
CA ASP A 215 -3.34 9.64 17.07
C ASP A 215 -2.53 9.68 15.76
N TYR A 216 -1.90 8.57 15.43
CA TYR A 216 -1.12 8.43 14.20
C TYR A 216 -1.87 7.71 13.11
N THR A 217 -1.45 7.92 11.86
CA THR A 217 -2.07 7.28 10.69
C THR A 217 -1.05 6.80 9.67
N ILE A 218 -1.37 5.67 9.03
CA ILE A 218 -0.81 5.26 7.74
C ILE A 218 -1.94 5.40 6.71
N ASN A 219 -1.77 6.29 5.74
CA ASN A 219 -2.84 6.62 4.79
C ASN A 219 -2.51 6.10 3.38
N PHE A 220 -3.31 5.18 2.87
CA PHE A 220 -3.23 4.70 1.51
C PHE A 220 -4.24 5.43 0.61
N ASN A 221 -3.84 5.68 -0.63
CA ASN A 221 -4.70 6.24 -1.66
C ASN A 221 -5.26 5.14 -2.55
N ALA A 222 -6.49 5.25 -2.98
CA ALA A 222 -7.14 4.33 -3.89
C ALA A 222 -6.72 4.63 -5.32
N ARG A 223 -6.53 3.56 -6.09
CA ARG A 223 -6.08 3.61 -7.47
C ARG A 223 -7.14 4.27 -8.35
N ASN A 224 -6.69 5.13 -9.25
CA ASN A 224 -7.50 5.64 -10.35
C ASN A 224 -7.45 4.66 -11.53
N VAL A 225 -8.62 4.27 -12.03
CA VAL A 225 -8.74 3.36 -13.17
C VAL A 225 -9.83 3.83 -14.13
N PHE A 226 -9.68 3.51 -15.41
CA PHE A 226 -10.78 3.63 -16.36
C PHE A 226 -11.83 2.56 -16.05
N TRP A 227 -13.11 2.95 -15.94
CA TRP A 227 -14.18 1.97 -15.74
C TRP A 227 -14.66 1.49 -17.10
N GLN A 228 -14.55 0.19 -17.36
CA GLN A 228 -14.96 -0.42 -18.61
C GLN A 228 -16.15 -1.35 -18.39
N TYR A 229 -17.30 -1.00 -18.97
CA TYR A 229 -18.49 -1.86 -18.96
C TYR A 229 -18.63 -2.57 -20.29
N GLN A 230 -18.71 -3.90 -20.25
CA GLN A 230 -18.91 -4.76 -21.42
C GLN A 230 -20.36 -5.26 -21.42
N VAL A 231 -21.21 -4.61 -22.19
CA VAL A 231 -22.65 -4.89 -22.21
C VAL A 231 -22.96 -5.99 -23.23
N VAL A 232 -23.47 -7.12 -22.74
CA VAL A 232 -23.85 -8.27 -23.57
C VAL A 232 -25.37 -8.37 -23.61
N VAL A 233 -25.94 -8.16 -24.79
CA VAL A 233 -27.39 -8.33 -25.01
C VAL A 233 -27.65 -9.77 -25.44
N SER A 234 -28.42 -10.51 -24.64
CA SER A 234 -28.68 -11.92 -24.96
C SER A 234 -29.52 -12.06 -26.22
N LYS A 235 -29.07 -12.89 -27.18
CA LYS A 235 -29.85 -13.27 -28.37
C LYS A 235 -31.20 -13.91 -28.02
N SER A 236 -31.35 -14.50 -26.83
CA SER A 236 -32.61 -15.10 -26.40
C SER A 236 -33.71 -14.08 -26.11
N ARG A 237 -33.36 -12.80 -25.89
CA ARG A 237 -34.35 -11.75 -25.58
C ARG A 237 -35.21 -11.34 -26.78
N LYS A 238 -34.80 -11.67 -28.01
CA LYS A 238 -35.54 -11.29 -29.24
C LYS A 238 -35.87 -9.79 -29.28
N ILE A 239 -34.84 -8.99 -29.03
CA ILE A 239 -34.89 -7.54 -29.07
C ILE A 239 -33.88 -6.99 -30.07
N GLN A 240 -34.24 -5.87 -30.70
CA GLN A 240 -33.35 -5.05 -31.49
C GLN A 240 -33.03 -3.77 -30.71
N VAL A 241 -31.75 -3.55 -30.42
CA VAL A 241 -31.28 -2.32 -29.77
C VAL A 241 -31.14 -1.21 -30.81
N HIS A 242 -31.69 -0.04 -30.51
CA HIS A 242 -31.63 1.17 -31.36
C HIS A 242 -30.61 2.18 -30.84
N ASP A 243 -30.52 2.30 -29.51
CA ASP A 243 -29.60 3.23 -28.86
C ASP A 243 -29.18 2.67 -27.48
N MET A 244 -27.94 2.92 -27.11
CA MET A 244 -27.37 2.51 -25.83
C MET A 244 -26.35 3.56 -25.36
N ASN A 245 -26.55 4.08 -24.15
CA ASN A 245 -25.64 5.04 -23.55
C ASN A 245 -25.52 4.83 -22.04
N ILE A 246 -24.46 5.37 -21.43
CA ILE A 246 -24.27 5.38 -19.98
C ILE A 246 -24.34 6.82 -19.49
N SER A 247 -25.26 7.08 -18.56
CA SER A 247 -25.23 8.28 -17.74
C SER A 247 -24.38 8.05 -16.50
N GLY A 248 -23.40 8.93 -16.28
CA GLY A 248 -22.56 8.93 -15.08
C GLY A 248 -23.33 9.25 -13.79
N ILE A 249 -22.64 9.08 -12.67
CA ILE A 249 -23.11 9.43 -11.32
C ILE A 249 -23.10 10.95 -11.13
N LYS A 250 -22.05 11.62 -11.64
CA LYS A 250 -21.87 13.07 -11.59
C LYS A 250 -21.76 13.60 -13.03
N ASP A 251 -20.61 14.18 -13.36
CA ASP A 251 -20.32 14.75 -14.67
C ASP A 251 -19.32 13.90 -15.47
N GLU A 252 -18.97 12.71 -14.98
CA GLU A 252 -18.10 11.82 -15.73
C GLU A 252 -18.79 11.36 -17.03
N LYS A 253 -17.98 11.23 -18.08
CA LYS A 253 -18.44 10.86 -19.40
C LYS A 253 -17.95 9.46 -19.76
N TYR A 254 -18.74 8.78 -20.56
CA TYR A 254 -18.39 7.49 -21.14
C TYR A 254 -18.24 7.63 -22.66
N GLN A 255 -17.19 7.01 -23.18
CA GLN A 255 -16.97 6.79 -24.59
C GLN A 255 -17.62 5.46 -25.00
N GLY A 256 -17.98 5.34 -26.28
CA GLY A 256 -18.67 4.17 -26.84
C GLY A 256 -20.17 4.39 -27.06
N PRO A 257 -20.93 3.31 -27.36
CA PRO A 257 -20.45 1.94 -27.39
C PRO A 257 -19.53 1.64 -28.59
N VAL A 258 -18.64 0.68 -28.42
CA VAL A 258 -17.87 0.04 -29.51
C VAL A 258 -18.09 -1.47 -29.44
N ASP A 259 -18.36 -2.11 -30.57
CA ASP A 259 -18.44 -3.57 -30.66
C ASP A 259 -17.07 -4.21 -30.41
N GLN A 260 -17.00 -5.11 -29.44
CA GLN A 260 -15.79 -5.86 -29.12
C GLN A 260 -16.10 -7.32 -28.84
N GLU A 261 -15.31 -8.22 -29.39
CA GLU A 261 -15.38 -9.64 -29.04
C GLU A 261 -14.79 -9.85 -27.63
N ILE A 262 -15.56 -10.49 -26.76
CA ILE A 262 -15.17 -10.84 -25.39
C ILE A 262 -14.92 -12.35 -25.28
N ILE A 263 -14.37 -12.76 -24.14
CA ILE A 263 -14.07 -14.17 -23.85
C ILE A 263 -15.32 -15.04 -24.07
N GLY A 264 -15.16 -16.14 -24.82
CA GLY A 264 -16.26 -17.02 -25.20
C GLY A 264 -16.91 -16.71 -26.56
N GLY A 265 -16.31 -15.82 -27.36
CA GLY A 265 -16.74 -15.53 -28.74
C GLY A 265 -18.04 -14.73 -28.83
N GLN A 266 -18.44 -14.09 -27.74
CA GLN A 266 -19.60 -13.19 -27.70
C GLN A 266 -19.16 -11.78 -28.07
N THR A 267 -20.03 -11.02 -28.73
CA THR A 267 -19.81 -9.59 -28.98
C THR A 267 -20.48 -8.79 -27.87
N ALA A 268 -19.72 -7.89 -27.26
CA ALA A 268 -20.20 -6.93 -26.28
C ALA A 268 -20.12 -5.50 -26.83
N GLN A 269 -21.04 -4.66 -26.37
CA GLN A 269 -20.99 -3.21 -26.58
C GLN A 269 -20.21 -2.61 -25.41
N VAL A 270 -19.02 -2.08 -25.70
CA VAL A 270 -18.07 -1.65 -24.67
C VAL A 270 -18.13 -0.14 -24.46
N PHE A 271 -18.24 0.26 -23.20
CA PHE A 271 -18.18 1.64 -22.75
C PHE A 271 -17.02 1.85 -21.80
N ILE A 272 -16.33 2.99 -21.90
CA ILE A 272 -15.17 3.31 -21.06
C ILE A 272 -15.29 4.74 -20.57
N THR A 273 -14.95 5.03 -19.32
CA THR A 273 -14.89 6.42 -18.84
C THR A 273 -13.88 7.24 -19.65
N SER A 274 -14.16 8.52 -19.91
CA SER A 274 -13.23 9.38 -20.66
C SER A 274 -11.97 9.74 -19.88
N SER A 275 -11.98 9.56 -18.57
CA SER A 275 -10.84 9.76 -17.67
C SER A 275 -10.82 8.67 -16.59
N PRO A 276 -9.66 8.39 -15.97
CA PRO A 276 -9.59 7.53 -14.81
C PRO A 276 -10.44 8.08 -13.67
N LEU A 277 -11.12 7.18 -12.96
CA LEU A 277 -11.88 7.49 -11.75
C LEU A 277 -11.33 6.66 -10.59
N GLN A 278 -11.38 7.24 -9.40
CA GLN A 278 -10.92 6.57 -8.19
C GLN A 278 -11.80 5.36 -7.87
N LEU A 279 -11.18 4.23 -7.58
CA LEU A 279 -11.89 3.04 -7.13
C LEU A 279 -12.51 3.25 -5.75
N GLN A 280 -13.67 2.65 -5.55
CA GLN A 280 -14.38 2.63 -4.27
C GLN A 280 -14.90 1.21 -4.02
N ASN A 281 -14.88 0.78 -2.77
CA ASN A 281 -15.42 -0.52 -2.34
C ASN A 281 -16.91 -0.61 -2.61
N LYS A 282 -17.60 0.52 -2.48
CA LYS A 282 -19.02 0.65 -2.71
C LYS A 282 -19.32 2.05 -3.22
N LEU A 283 -19.94 2.13 -4.39
CA LEU A 283 -20.49 3.39 -4.89
C LEU A 283 -21.78 3.71 -4.13
N GLU A 284 -21.93 4.95 -3.67
CA GLU A 284 -23.20 5.44 -3.09
C GLU A 284 -24.32 5.51 -4.14
N GLN A 285 -23.95 5.81 -5.38
CA GLN A 285 -24.82 5.88 -6.55
C GLN A 285 -24.13 5.18 -7.73
N ASN A 286 -24.92 4.57 -8.61
CA ASN A 286 -24.39 3.82 -9.74
C ASN A 286 -24.59 4.58 -11.05
N PRO A 287 -23.63 4.50 -11.99
CA PRO A 287 -23.90 4.88 -13.37
C PRO A 287 -25.09 4.06 -13.90
N GLN A 288 -25.82 4.62 -14.85
CA GLN A 288 -27.01 3.96 -15.40
C GLN A 288 -26.84 3.72 -16.89
N LEU A 289 -27.02 2.46 -17.28
CA LEU A 289 -27.13 2.06 -18.67
C LEU A 289 -28.55 2.30 -19.14
N GLN A 290 -28.70 3.13 -20.17
CA GLN A 290 -29.97 3.40 -20.82
C GLN A 290 -30.00 2.66 -22.14
N VAL A 291 -31.02 1.82 -22.34
CA VAL A 291 -31.18 1.02 -23.57
C VAL A 291 -32.53 1.33 -24.20
N THR A 292 -32.51 1.81 -25.43
CA THR A 292 -33.71 1.94 -26.27
C THR A 292 -33.79 0.74 -27.22
N TYR A 293 -34.86 -0.04 -27.14
CA TYR A 293 -35.00 -1.28 -27.93
C TYR A 293 -36.43 -1.47 -28.45
N SER A 294 -36.59 -2.33 -29.45
CA SER A 294 -37.89 -2.88 -29.87
C SER A 294 -37.88 -4.39 -29.75
N ASN A 295 -39.05 -4.99 -29.53
CA ASN A 295 -39.18 -6.45 -29.62
C ASN A 295 -39.24 -6.86 -31.09
N ASP A 296 -38.73 -8.03 -31.44
CA ASP A 296 -38.73 -8.52 -32.84
C ASP A 296 -40.15 -8.59 -33.45
N PHE A 297 -41.18 -8.64 -32.61
CA PHE A 297 -42.59 -8.71 -33.00
C PHE A 297 -43.33 -7.36 -32.95
N SER A 298 -42.67 -6.24 -32.64
CA SER A 298 -43.30 -4.93 -32.49
C SER A 298 -42.35 -3.77 -32.74
N ASN A 299 -42.76 -2.81 -33.57
CA ASN A 299 -42.00 -1.58 -33.83
C ASN A 299 -42.09 -0.53 -32.71
N ARG A 300 -42.83 -0.79 -31.63
CA ARG A 300 -42.86 0.09 -30.46
C ARG A 300 -41.48 0.12 -29.80
N LYS A 301 -40.91 1.32 -29.68
CA LYS A 301 -39.70 1.57 -28.90
C LYS A 301 -40.02 1.52 -27.41
N ASN A 302 -39.20 0.77 -26.68
CA ASN A 302 -39.19 0.67 -25.22
C ASN A 302 -37.87 1.21 -24.71
N GLN A 303 -37.87 1.65 -23.46
CA GLN A 303 -36.66 2.10 -22.76
C GLN A 303 -36.52 1.31 -21.47
N VAL A 304 -35.29 0.97 -21.12
CA VAL A 304 -34.94 0.38 -19.83
C VAL A 304 -33.69 1.07 -19.30
N GLU A 305 -33.72 1.32 -18.00
CA GLU A 305 -32.59 1.85 -17.24
C GLU A 305 -32.08 0.75 -16.31
N ILE A 306 -30.78 0.47 -16.39
CA ILE A 306 -30.12 -0.58 -15.62
C ILE A 306 -29.01 0.07 -14.80
N LYS A 307 -29.05 -0.11 -13.48
CA LYS A 307 -27.95 0.32 -12.61
C LYS A 307 -26.73 -0.53 -12.88
N LEU A 308 -25.61 0.11 -13.18
CA LEU A 308 -24.36 -0.57 -13.45
C LEU A 308 -23.65 -0.96 -12.14
N PRO A 309 -23.04 -2.14 -12.08
CA PRO A 309 -22.33 -2.61 -10.89
C PRO A 309 -21.10 -1.73 -10.58
N ASN A 310 -20.53 -1.89 -9.39
CA ASN A 310 -19.23 -1.29 -9.07
C ASN A 310 -18.15 -1.87 -10.00
N PRO A 311 -17.08 -1.10 -10.28
CA PRO A 311 -15.89 -1.63 -10.94
C PRO A 311 -15.32 -2.81 -10.17
N ASP A 312 -14.98 -3.88 -10.88
CA ASP A 312 -14.45 -5.11 -10.30
C ASP A 312 -12.93 -4.97 -10.06
N VAL A 313 -12.52 -5.06 -8.78
CA VAL A 313 -11.12 -4.96 -8.36
C VAL A 313 -10.31 -6.24 -8.66
N GLU A 314 -10.97 -7.36 -8.97
CA GLU A 314 -10.31 -8.58 -9.45
C GLU A 314 -9.99 -8.48 -10.95
N GLN A 315 -10.71 -7.64 -11.69
CA GLN A 315 -10.57 -7.48 -13.14
C GLN A 315 -9.79 -6.21 -13.53
N ILE A 316 -8.82 -5.81 -12.71
CA ILE A 316 -7.92 -4.69 -13.03
C ILE A 316 -6.83 -5.15 -13.98
N LYS A 317 -6.65 -4.38 -15.07
CA LYS A 317 -5.64 -4.63 -16.10
C LYS A 317 -4.92 -3.34 -16.43
N LYS A 318 -3.68 -3.48 -16.90
CA LYS A 318 -2.84 -2.36 -17.35
C LYS A 318 -3.00 -2.17 -18.85
N TYR A 319 -3.08 -0.91 -19.30
CA TYR A 319 -2.92 -0.58 -20.71
C TYR A 319 -1.44 -0.73 -21.09
N ASN A 320 -1.19 -1.62 -22.05
CA ASN A 320 0.17 -1.93 -22.50
C ASN A 320 0.63 -1.09 -23.69
N GLN A 321 -0.28 -0.40 -24.39
CA GLN A 321 -0.01 0.38 -25.59
C GLN A 321 -1.07 1.49 -25.76
N GLY A 322 -0.77 2.50 -26.58
CA GLY A 322 -1.68 3.58 -26.95
C GLY A 322 -1.61 4.78 -26.00
N GLU A 323 -2.54 5.73 -26.15
CA GLU A 323 -2.53 7.00 -25.40
C GLU A 323 -2.66 6.81 -23.87
N ASN A 324 -3.21 5.68 -23.43
CA ASN A 324 -3.39 5.34 -22.02
C ASN A 324 -2.30 4.40 -21.46
N GLU A 325 -1.23 4.14 -22.21
CA GLU A 325 -0.15 3.24 -21.78
C GLU A 325 0.35 3.58 -20.37
N GLY A 326 0.50 2.57 -19.53
CA GLY A 326 0.89 2.75 -18.13
C GLY A 326 -0.28 2.90 -17.15
N SER A 327 -1.46 3.29 -17.64
CA SER A 327 -2.68 3.43 -16.83
C SER A 327 -3.41 2.09 -16.63
N PHE A 328 -4.44 2.10 -15.79
CA PHE A 328 -5.20 0.91 -15.43
C PHE A 328 -6.67 1.04 -15.83
N PHE A 329 -7.32 -0.09 -16.11
CA PHE A 329 -8.78 -0.18 -16.27
C PHE A 329 -9.34 -1.35 -15.48
N SER A 330 -10.57 -1.22 -15.01
CA SER A 330 -11.36 -2.31 -14.41
C SER A 330 -12.48 -2.67 -15.37
N SER A 331 -12.60 -3.96 -15.70
CA SER A 331 -13.57 -4.46 -16.69
C SER A 331 -14.69 -5.23 -16.01
N THR A 332 -15.94 -4.82 -16.24
CA THR A 332 -17.13 -5.47 -15.70
C THR A 332 -18.10 -5.87 -16.81
N ILE A 333 -18.50 -7.14 -16.83
CA ILE A 333 -19.48 -7.65 -17.81
C ILE A 333 -20.90 -7.43 -17.28
N VAL A 334 -21.77 -6.88 -18.12
CA VAL A 334 -23.18 -6.60 -17.79
C VAL A 334 -24.06 -7.30 -18.80
N TYR A 335 -24.87 -8.24 -18.33
CA TYR A 335 -25.85 -8.92 -19.17
C TYR A 335 -27.17 -8.15 -19.18
N VAL A 336 -27.58 -7.74 -20.37
CA VAL A 336 -28.91 -7.18 -20.63
C VAL A 336 -29.81 -8.31 -21.02
#